data_AF-A0A2M7KB48-F1
#
_entry.id   AF-A0A2M7KB48-F1
#
_cell.length_a   1.000
_cell.length_b   1.000
_cell.length_c   1.000
_cell.angle_alpha   90.00
_cell.angle_beta   90.00
_cell.angle_gamma   90.00
#
_symmetry.space_group_name_H-M   'P 1'
#
loop_
_entity.id
_entity.type
_entity.pdbx_description
1 polymer ?
#
loop_
_entity_poly.entity_id
_entity_poly.type
_entity_poly.pdbx_seq_one_letter_code
_entity_poly.pdbx_strand_id
1 'polypeptide(L)'
;EITLLRIETNNKECETTYLVNPTIPIPQFATDIHGITNEDVKAQPTFKEIAKNVVSVFEGADMAGFNSNKFDIPLLAEELLRAEVDFDMRKRQFVDVQVIFHKMEQRNLAAAYKFYCKKDLINAHTSKADTYATYEVLKAQLDHYPDIPKTISELSIFSSQNKTADLAGHIIFNAQNIEVFNFGKYKGMTVEDVFVKDKGYYSWILNSQFPLYTKKVLTEIKLRMNK
;
A
#
# COMPACT_ATOMS: atom_id res chain seq x y z
N GLU A 1 -8.60 1.97 19.01
CA GLU A 1 -9.27 3.27 19.16
C GLU A 1 -10.40 3.35 18.15
N ILE A 2 -11.48 4.06 18.47
CA ILE A 2 -12.62 4.30 17.58
C ILE A 2 -12.97 5.78 17.69
N THR A 3 -12.99 6.49 16.56
CA THR A 3 -13.41 7.90 16.49
C THR A 3 -14.60 8.01 15.55
N LEU A 4 -15.65 8.71 16.00
CA LEU A 4 -16.87 8.94 15.26
C LEU A 4 -17.11 10.45 15.17
N LEU A 5 -17.32 10.95 13.96
CA LEU A 5 -17.71 12.33 13.70
C LEU A 5 -19.09 12.34 13.05
N ARG A 6 -20.09 12.84 13.77
CA ARG A 6 -21.45 13.01 13.25
C ARG A 6 -21.65 14.45 12.84
N ILE A 7 -22.09 14.64 11.59
CA ILE A 7 -22.45 15.93 11.03
C ILE A 7 -23.97 15.98 10.87
N GLU A 8 -24.61 16.89 11.60
CA GLU A 8 -26.05 17.11 11.48
C GLU A 8 -26.39 17.96 10.25
N THR A 9 -27.65 17.92 9.81
CA THR A 9 -28.13 18.69 8.64
C THR A 9 -28.02 20.21 8.79
N ASN A 10 -27.85 20.70 10.02
CA ASN A 10 -27.57 22.11 10.33
C ASN A 10 -26.06 22.41 10.42
N ASN A 11 -25.19 21.49 9.96
CA ASN A 11 -23.74 21.52 10.04
C ASN A 11 -23.16 21.51 11.46
N LYS A 12 -23.95 21.12 12.47
CA LYS A 12 -23.39 20.89 13.80
C LYS A 12 -22.56 19.61 13.77
N GLU A 13 -21.33 19.71 14.27
CA GLU A 13 -20.41 18.60 14.40
C GLU A 13 -20.43 18.05 15.84
N CYS A 14 -20.48 16.74 15.96
CA CYS A 14 -20.39 16.01 17.22
C CYS A 14 -19.32 14.94 17.07
N GLU A 15 -18.19 15.12 17.74
CA GLU A 15 -17.10 14.15 17.78
C GLU A 15 -17.21 13.27 19.02
N THR A 16 -16.88 11.99 18.89
CA THR A 16 -16.73 11.07 20.02
C THR A 16 -15.60 10.10 19.74
N THR A 17 -14.66 10.00 20.69
CA THR A 17 -13.49 9.12 20.60
C THR A 17 -13.46 8.16 21.78
N TYR A 18 -13.20 6.89 21.48
CA TYR A 18 -13.05 5.81 22.46
C TYR A 18 -11.70 5.13 22.29
N LEU A 19 -10.96 5.04 23.39
CA LEU A 19 -9.97 3.98 23.54
C LEU A 19 -10.70 2.74 24.08
N VAL A 20 -10.47 1.57 23.48
CA VAL A 20 -11.28 0.37 23.71
C VAL A 20 -10.39 -0.80 24.09
N ASN A 21 -10.76 -1.52 25.14
CA ASN A 21 -10.14 -2.79 25.50
C ASN A 21 -10.62 -3.90 24.55
N PRO A 22 -9.74 -4.48 23.72
CA PRO A 22 -10.13 -5.52 22.76
C PRO A 22 -10.32 -6.89 23.42
N THR A 23 -10.11 -7.02 24.74
CA THR A 23 -10.19 -8.27 25.54
C THR A 23 -9.15 -9.35 25.18
N ILE A 24 -8.28 -9.04 24.22
CA ILE A 24 -7.18 -9.89 23.76
C ILE A 24 -5.88 -9.10 23.76
N PRO A 25 -4.70 -9.75 23.81
CA PRO A 25 -3.44 -9.06 23.65
C PRO A 25 -3.33 -8.38 22.28
N ILE A 26 -3.00 -7.10 22.26
CA ILE A 26 -2.68 -6.34 21.05
C ILE A 26 -1.38 -6.90 20.45
N PRO A 27 -1.38 -7.35 19.18
CA PRO A 27 -0.17 -7.80 18.50
C PRO A 27 0.89 -6.70 18.41
N GLN A 28 2.17 -7.06 18.53
CA GLN A 28 3.26 -6.09 18.53
C GLN A 28 3.26 -5.18 17.29
N PHE A 29 3.02 -5.74 16.09
CA PHE A 29 2.99 -4.93 14.87
C PHE A 29 1.89 -3.86 14.88
N ALA A 30 0.76 -4.09 15.56
CA ALA A 30 -0.30 -3.09 15.67
C ALA A 30 0.10 -1.98 16.64
N THR A 31 0.75 -2.35 17.76
CA THR A 31 1.39 -1.39 18.66
C THR A 31 2.45 -0.55 17.95
N ASP A 32 3.29 -1.17 17.11
CA ASP A 32 4.35 -0.47 16.39
C ASP A 32 3.81 0.56 15.38
N ILE A 33 2.63 0.30 14.80
CA ILE A 33 1.97 1.20 13.84
C ILE A 33 1.18 2.30 14.56
N HIS A 34 0.41 1.94 15.59
CA HIS A 34 -0.59 2.83 16.19
C HIS A 34 -0.15 3.47 17.52
N GLY A 35 0.93 2.96 18.13
CA GLY A 35 1.42 3.41 19.44
C GLY A 35 0.59 2.97 20.65
N ILE A 36 -0.53 2.29 20.45
CA ILE A 36 -1.43 1.85 21.52
C ILE A 36 -0.95 0.52 22.09
N THR A 37 -0.65 0.50 23.39
CA THR A 37 -0.16 -0.68 24.09
C THR A 37 -1.28 -1.41 24.84
N ASN A 38 -0.99 -2.65 25.29
CA ASN A 38 -1.91 -3.41 26.14
C ASN A 38 -2.20 -2.72 27.48
N GLU A 39 -1.27 -1.94 28.03
CA GLU A 39 -1.49 -1.23 29.30
C GLU A 39 -2.41 -0.01 29.10
N ASP A 40 -2.32 0.69 27.97
CA ASP A 40 -3.17 1.85 27.67
C ASP A 40 -4.66 1.48 27.63
N VAL A 41 -4.98 0.30 27.11
CA VAL A 41 -6.35 -0.18 26.92
C VAL A 41 -6.89 -0.99 28.11
N LYS A 42 -6.05 -1.35 29.08
CA LYS A 42 -6.39 -2.30 30.14
C LYS A 42 -7.57 -1.87 31.01
N ALA A 43 -7.63 -0.57 31.34
CA ALA A 43 -8.70 0.03 32.16
C ALA A 43 -9.81 0.67 31.31
N GLN A 44 -9.73 0.56 29.98
CA GLN A 44 -10.69 1.15 29.05
C GLN A 44 -11.91 0.23 28.90
N PRO A 45 -13.07 0.77 28.51
CA PRO A 45 -14.23 -0.05 28.27
C PRO A 45 -14.00 -1.01 27.09
N THR A 46 -14.60 -2.18 27.16
CA THR A 46 -14.73 -3.11 26.05
C THR A 46 -15.72 -2.55 25.01
N PHE A 47 -15.65 -3.09 23.79
CA PHE A 47 -16.62 -2.69 22.76
C PHE A 47 -18.07 -2.96 23.19
N LYS A 48 -18.33 -4.08 23.89
CA LYS A 48 -19.67 -4.44 24.38
C LYS A 48 -20.27 -3.37 25.31
N GLU A 49 -19.43 -2.71 26.11
CA GLU A 49 -19.88 -1.66 27.04
C GLU A 49 -20.24 -0.35 26.33
N ILE A 50 -19.57 -0.04 25.20
CA ILE A 50 -19.82 1.20 24.44
C ILE A 50 -20.72 1.00 23.22
N ALA A 51 -21.03 -0.24 22.82
CA ALA A 51 -21.69 -0.58 21.56
C ALA A 51 -23.00 0.19 21.35
N LYS A 52 -23.83 0.34 22.40
CA LYS A 52 -25.09 1.12 22.32
C LYS A 52 -24.84 2.61 22.08
N ASN A 53 -23.80 3.18 22.68
CA ASN A 53 -23.44 4.58 22.47
C ASN A 53 -22.94 4.78 21.04
N VAL A 54 -22.09 3.87 20.55
CA VAL A 54 -21.61 3.86 19.16
C VAL A 54 -22.79 3.81 18.18
N VAL A 55 -23.75 2.89 18.39
CA VAL A 55 -24.96 2.80 17.55
C VAL A 55 -25.78 4.09 17.57
N SER A 56 -25.94 4.73 18.73
CA SER A 56 -26.71 5.97 18.84
C SER A 56 -26.17 7.09 17.95
N VAL A 57 -24.84 7.12 17.74
CA VAL A 57 -24.21 8.07 16.82
C VAL A 57 -24.65 7.81 15.37
N PHE A 58 -24.94 6.57 14.99
CA PHE A 58 -25.37 6.20 13.64
C PHE A 58 -26.89 6.21 13.43
N GLU A 59 -27.68 6.46 14.48
CA GLU A 59 -29.14 6.51 14.35
C GLU A 59 -29.58 7.71 13.50
N GLY A 60 -30.35 7.41 12.44
CA GLY A 60 -30.80 8.43 11.48
C GLY A 60 -29.70 9.00 10.58
N ALA A 61 -28.51 8.39 10.56
CA ALA A 61 -27.38 8.82 9.75
C ALA A 61 -26.91 7.73 8.77
N ASP A 62 -26.39 8.17 7.64
CA ASP A 62 -25.58 7.35 6.73
C ASP A 62 -24.11 7.39 7.18
N MET A 63 -23.28 6.47 6.67
CA MET A 63 -21.88 6.36 7.08
C MET A 63 -20.93 6.71 5.94
N ALA A 64 -19.82 7.36 6.29
CA ALA A 64 -18.73 7.63 5.37
C ALA A 64 -17.38 7.33 6.02
N GLY A 65 -16.41 6.91 5.21
CA GLY A 65 -15.05 6.65 5.66
C GLY A 65 -14.08 6.38 4.51
N PHE A 66 -12.83 6.07 4.80
CA PHE A 66 -11.79 5.83 3.80
C PHE A 66 -11.38 4.36 3.81
N ASN A 67 -11.68 3.62 2.73
CA ASN A 67 -11.59 2.14 2.70
C ASN A 67 -12.53 1.46 3.72
N SER A 68 -13.56 2.19 4.16
CA SER A 68 -14.47 1.78 5.23
C SER A 68 -15.39 0.63 4.83
N ASN A 69 -15.80 0.56 3.56
CA ASN A 69 -16.69 -0.50 3.11
C ASN A 69 -16.00 -1.87 3.14
N LYS A 70 -14.67 -1.89 3.00
CA LYS A 70 -13.86 -3.12 3.01
C LYS A 70 -13.35 -3.48 4.41
N PHE A 71 -13.23 -2.51 5.31
CA PHE A 71 -12.59 -2.70 6.61
C PHE A 71 -13.48 -2.29 7.78
N ASP A 72 -13.70 -0.98 7.99
CA ASP A 72 -14.33 -0.45 9.21
C ASP A 72 -15.78 -0.91 9.38
N ILE A 73 -16.60 -0.90 8.32
CA ILE A 73 -18.01 -1.30 8.38
C ILE A 73 -18.16 -2.80 8.66
N PRO A 74 -17.45 -3.72 7.95
CA PRO A 74 -17.43 -5.13 8.32
C PRO A 74 -16.97 -5.37 9.76
N LEU A 75 -15.91 -4.69 10.21
CA LEU A 75 -15.42 -4.80 11.58
C LEU A 75 -16.47 -4.36 12.60
N LEU A 76 -17.08 -3.19 12.40
CA LEU A 76 -18.11 -2.66 13.27
C LEU A 76 -19.33 -3.59 13.33
N ALA A 77 -19.78 -4.13 12.19
CA ALA A 77 -20.90 -5.06 12.16
C ALA A 77 -20.62 -6.33 12.97
N GLU A 78 -19.43 -6.92 12.82
CA GLU A 78 -19.00 -8.10 13.59
C GLU A 78 -18.94 -7.80 15.10
N GLU A 79 -18.39 -6.65 15.49
CA GLU A 79 -18.31 -6.25 16.89
C GLU A 79 -19.68 -5.95 17.51
N LEU A 80 -20.61 -5.36 16.75
CA LEU A 80 -22.00 -5.16 17.19
C LEU A 80 -22.73 -6.49 17.40
N LEU A 81 -22.51 -7.47 16.52
CA LEU A 81 -23.04 -8.83 16.68
C LEU A 81 -22.47 -9.51 17.92
N ARG A 82 -21.15 -9.41 18.18
CA ARG A 82 -20.51 -9.92 19.41
C ARG A 82 -21.00 -9.24 20.68
N ALA A 83 -21.37 -7.97 20.58
CA ALA A 83 -21.96 -7.20 21.66
C ALA A 83 -23.46 -7.47 21.87
N GLU A 84 -24.09 -8.29 21.01
CA GLU A 84 -25.54 -8.55 21.02
C GLU A 84 -26.38 -7.27 20.82
N VAL A 85 -25.86 -6.33 20.03
CA VAL A 85 -26.55 -5.09 19.67
C VAL A 85 -27.10 -5.22 18.25
N ASP A 86 -28.43 -5.25 18.14
CA ASP A 86 -29.11 -5.29 16.85
C ASP A 86 -29.02 -3.91 16.16
N PHE A 87 -28.28 -3.86 15.06
CA PHE A 87 -28.16 -2.67 14.23
C PHE A 87 -28.29 -3.04 12.75
N ASP A 88 -29.43 -2.72 12.17
CA ASP A 88 -29.73 -3.07 10.78
C ASP A 88 -28.97 -2.20 9.77
N MET A 89 -27.76 -2.62 9.42
CA MET A 89 -26.89 -1.96 8.44
C MET A 89 -27.58 -1.73 7.07
N ARG A 90 -28.61 -2.51 6.71
CA ARG A 90 -29.29 -2.41 5.39
C ARG A 90 -30.12 -1.14 5.22
N LYS A 91 -30.45 -0.45 6.31
CA LYS A 91 -31.25 0.79 6.29
C LYS A 91 -30.41 2.05 6.05
N ARG A 92 -29.10 1.91 5.81
CA ARG A 92 -28.15 3.02 5.70
C ARG A 92 -27.40 2.96 4.37
N GLN A 93 -26.95 4.10 3.91
CA GLN A 93 -26.01 4.24 2.81
C GLN A 93 -24.58 4.27 3.33
N PHE A 94 -23.65 3.77 2.50
CA PHE A 94 -22.23 3.72 2.82
C PHE A 94 -21.41 4.39 1.73
N VAL A 95 -20.68 5.45 2.12
CA VAL A 95 -19.85 6.24 1.22
C VAL A 95 -18.38 5.97 1.52
N ASP A 96 -17.70 5.31 0.58
CA ASP A 96 -16.26 5.06 0.69
C ASP A 96 -15.46 6.09 -0.12
N VAL A 97 -14.77 6.96 0.59
CA VAL A 97 -13.98 8.05 0.03
C VAL A 97 -12.78 7.52 -0.77
N GLN A 98 -12.20 6.37 -0.40
CA GLN A 98 -11.11 5.77 -1.17
C GLN A 98 -11.60 5.29 -2.54
N VAL A 99 -12.80 4.68 -2.58
CA VAL A 99 -13.40 4.24 -3.84
C VAL A 99 -13.71 5.41 -4.75
N ILE A 100 -14.21 6.52 -4.20
CA ILE A 100 -14.40 7.77 -4.94
C ILE A 100 -13.06 8.27 -5.48
N PHE A 101 -12.04 8.37 -4.63
CA PHE A 101 -10.70 8.83 -5.02
C PHE A 101 -10.11 7.99 -6.17
N HIS A 102 -10.12 6.66 -6.06
CA HIS A 102 -9.60 5.79 -7.13
C HIS A 102 -10.39 5.84 -8.44
N LYS A 103 -11.71 6.12 -8.37
CA LYS A 103 -12.54 6.29 -9.56
C LYS A 103 -12.31 7.62 -10.26
N MET A 104 -12.10 8.69 -9.48
CA MET A 104 -11.91 10.05 -10.01
C MET A 104 -10.46 10.29 -10.45
N GLU A 105 -9.49 9.78 -9.70
CA GLU A 105 -8.05 9.90 -9.98
C GLU A 105 -7.49 8.59 -10.56
N GLN A 106 -7.94 8.27 -11.78
CA GLN A 106 -7.48 7.05 -12.45
C GLN A 106 -5.97 7.09 -12.70
N ARG A 107 -5.26 6.04 -12.28
CA ARG A 107 -3.81 5.91 -12.43
C ARG A 107 -3.44 5.20 -13.73
N ASN A 108 -3.89 5.74 -14.87
CA ASN A 108 -3.57 5.22 -16.19
C ASN A 108 -3.04 6.33 -17.12
N LEU A 109 -2.41 5.93 -18.23
CA LEU A 109 -1.80 6.88 -19.16
C LEU A 109 -2.81 7.88 -19.74
N ALA A 110 -4.03 7.43 -20.07
CA ALA A 110 -5.07 8.30 -20.63
C ALA A 110 -5.49 9.39 -19.63
N ALA A 111 -5.68 9.04 -18.36
CA ALA A 111 -6.01 9.97 -17.29
C ALA A 111 -4.85 10.92 -17.01
N ALA A 112 -3.60 10.44 -16.97
CA ALA A 112 -2.42 11.29 -16.85
C ALA A 112 -2.32 12.28 -18.03
N TYR A 113 -2.54 11.80 -19.26
CA TYR A 113 -2.52 12.64 -20.45
C TYR A 113 -3.61 13.71 -20.42
N LYS A 114 -4.83 13.36 -19.99
CA LYS A 114 -5.91 14.32 -19.78
C LYS A 114 -5.61 15.32 -18.66
N PHE A 115 -5.04 14.86 -17.56
CA PHE A 115 -4.72 15.71 -16.41
C PHE A 115 -3.63 16.73 -16.73
N TYR A 116 -2.48 16.26 -17.22
CA TYR A 116 -1.30 17.09 -17.46
C TYR A 116 -1.36 17.86 -18.80
N CYS A 117 -1.85 17.23 -19.86
CA CYS A 117 -1.83 17.82 -21.21
C CYS A 117 -3.18 18.40 -21.65
N LYS A 118 -4.26 18.20 -20.87
CA LYS A 118 -5.63 18.64 -21.20
C LYS A 118 -6.15 18.11 -22.54
N LYS A 119 -5.73 16.89 -22.92
CA LYS A 119 -6.11 16.21 -24.17
C LYS A 119 -6.68 14.82 -23.88
N ASP A 120 -7.61 14.36 -24.72
CA ASP A 120 -8.06 12.98 -24.69
C ASP A 120 -7.13 12.08 -25.53
N LEU A 121 -6.86 10.87 -25.04
CA LEU A 121 -6.04 9.89 -25.76
C LEU A 121 -6.91 9.12 -26.77
N ILE A 122 -6.94 9.61 -28.01
CA ILE A 122 -7.67 8.96 -29.12
C ILE A 122 -6.78 7.86 -29.73
N ASN A 123 -7.35 6.69 -30.02
CA ASN A 123 -6.61 5.49 -30.43
C ASN A 123 -5.57 5.03 -29.39
N ALA A 124 -5.92 5.18 -28.10
CA ALA A 124 -5.25 4.47 -27.01
C ALA A 124 -5.05 3.00 -27.44
N HIS A 125 -3.90 2.39 -27.11
CA HIS A 125 -3.47 1.04 -27.50
C HIS A 125 -2.70 0.91 -28.82
N THR A 126 -2.50 1.98 -29.60
CA THR A 126 -1.42 1.94 -30.59
C THR A 126 -0.11 2.30 -29.91
N SER A 127 0.94 1.51 -30.12
CA SER A 127 2.26 1.78 -29.53
C SER A 127 2.76 3.19 -29.84
N LYS A 128 2.43 3.71 -31.04
CA LYS A 128 2.71 5.09 -31.44
C LYS A 128 1.96 6.10 -30.56
N ALA A 129 0.64 6.01 -30.43
CA ALA A 129 -0.13 6.95 -29.62
C ALA A 129 0.33 6.94 -28.16
N ASP A 130 0.55 5.76 -27.59
CA ASP A 130 1.01 5.62 -26.20
C ASP A 130 2.42 6.22 -26.01
N THR A 131 3.32 6.05 -26.99
CA THR A 131 4.68 6.64 -26.95
C THR A 131 4.61 8.17 -26.93
N TYR A 132 3.85 8.78 -27.83
CA TYR A 132 3.72 10.23 -27.90
C TYR A 132 3.01 10.81 -26.66
N ALA A 133 1.95 10.15 -26.19
CA ALA A 133 1.26 10.56 -24.96
C ALA A 133 2.20 10.50 -23.75
N THR A 134 2.99 9.44 -23.62
CA THR A 134 3.98 9.30 -22.54
C THR A 134 5.01 10.42 -22.58
N TYR A 135 5.53 10.74 -23.77
CA TYR A 135 6.47 11.85 -23.95
C TYR A 135 5.86 13.20 -23.57
N GLU A 136 4.63 13.48 -24.01
CA GLU A 136 3.94 14.73 -23.67
C GLU A 136 3.65 14.83 -22.17
N VAL A 137 3.24 13.73 -21.53
CA VAL A 137 3.05 13.67 -20.07
C VAL A 137 4.35 14.01 -19.34
N LEU A 138 5.47 13.40 -19.72
CA LEU A 138 6.76 13.67 -19.08
C LEU A 138 7.13 15.17 -19.18
N LYS A 139 6.95 15.79 -20.35
CA LYS A 139 7.18 17.24 -20.49
C LYS A 139 6.28 18.05 -19.58
N ALA A 140 4.98 17.76 -19.58
CA ALA A 140 4.03 18.48 -18.75
C ALA A 140 4.29 18.29 -17.25
N GLN A 141 4.78 17.13 -16.81
CA GLN A 141 5.24 16.91 -15.44
C GLN A 141 6.44 17.79 -15.09
N LEU A 142 7.42 17.92 -16.00
CA LEU A 142 8.59 18.79 -15.83
C LEU A 142 8.22 20.27 -15.77
N ASP A 143 7.16 20.68 -16.46
CA ASP A 143 6.66 22.05 -16.42
C ASP A 143 5.78 22.31 -15.18
N HIS A 144 5.01 21.30 -14.74
CA HIS A 144 4.05 21.43 -13.64
C HIS A 144 4.71 21.41 -12.25
N TYR A 145 5.72 20.56 -12.05
CA TYR A 145 6.40 20.43 -10.76
C TYR A 145 7.77 21.15 -10.78
N PRO A 146 7.94 22.25 -10.03
CA PRO A 146 9.21 22.97 -9.99
C PRO A 146 10.31 22.14 -9.31
N ASP A 147 9.93 21.31 -8.34
CA ASP A 147 10.87 20.57 -7.48
C ASP A 147 11.31 19.21 -8.04
N ILE A 148 10.79 18.77 -9.20
CA ILE A 148 11.30 17.53 -9.81
C ILE A 148 12.64 17.76 -10.50
N PRO A 149 13.58 16.80 -10.42
CA PRO A 149 14.89 16.96 -11.03
C PRO A 149 14.83 17.23 -12.53
N LYS A 150 15.80 17.97 -13.06
CA LYS A 150 15.82 18.35 -14.50
C LYS A 150 16.84 17.58 -15.32
N THR A 151 17.71 16.79 -14.68
CA THR A 151 18.65 15.91 -15.37
C THR A 151 18.09 14.49 -15.47
N ILE A 152 18.43 13.78 -16.54
CA ILE A 152 18.01 12.38 -16.73
C ILE A 152 18.53 11.48 -15.62
N SER A 153 19.75 11.71 -15.14
CA SER A 153 20.36 10.92 -14.07
C SER A 153 19.54 11.02 -12.78
N GLU A 154 19.20 12.24 -12.36
CA GLU A 154 18.45 12.48 -11.14
C GLU A 154 16.99 12.05 -11.29
N LEU A 155 16.37 12.28 -12.45
CA LEU A 155 15.01 11.80 -12.76
C LEU A 155 14.95 10.28 -12.72
N SER A 156 15.97 9.59 -13.22
CA SER A 156 16.05 8.13 -13.18
C SER A 156 16.12 7.61 -11.74
N ILE A 157 16.83 8.31 -10.86
CA ILE A 157 16.89 7.95 -9.44
C ILE A 157 15.54 8.26 -8.77
N PHE A 158 15.00 9.46 -8.99
CA PHE A 158 13.75 9.93 -8.42
C PHE A 158 12.54 9.06 -8.81
N SER A 159 12.52 8.54 -10.04
CA SER A 159 11.45 7.67 -10.55
C SER A 159 11.65 6.17 -10.24
N SER A 160 12.76 5.79 -9.61
CA SER A 160 13.02 4.39 -9.25
C SER A 160 12.35 4.02 -7.92
N GLN A 161 11.71 2.85 -7.87
CA GLN A 161 11.04 2.36 -6.65
C GLN A 161 11.96 1.51 -5.76
N ASN A 162 12.97 0.83 -6.33
CA ASN A 162 13.89 -0.05 -5.60
C ASN A 162 15.25 -0.14 -6.30
N LYS A 163 16.33 -0.24 -5.50
CA LYS A 163 17.68 -0.52 -6.02
C LYS A 163 17.85 -2.02 -6.23
N THR A 164 17.48 -2.50 -7.41
CA THR A 164 17.61 -3.90 -7.79
C THR A 164 18.90 -4.14 -8.57
N ALA A 165 19.55 -5.28 -8.36
CA ALA A 165 20.69 -5.71 -9.17
C ALA A 165 20.22 -6.37 -10.47
N ASP A 166 19.06 -7.04 -10.43
CA ASP A 166 18.39 -7.58 -11.60
C ASP A 166 17.08 -6.83 -11.90
N LEU A 167 16.64 -6.87 -13.16
CA LEU A 167 15.43 -6.17 -13.58
C LEU A 167 14.13 -6.79 -13.04
N ALA A 168 14.16 -8.04 -12.58
CA ALA A 168 13.00 -8.73 -12.03
C ALA A 168 12.85 -8.58 -10.52
N GLY A 169 13.81 -7.95 -9.84
CA GLY A 169 13.77 -7.72 -8.39
C GLY A 169 13.99 -8.97 -7.54
N HIS A 170 14.53 -10.03 -8.12
CA HIS A 170 14.94 -11.24 -7.40
C HIS A 170 16.24 -11.02 -6.62
N ILE A 171 17.10 -10.12 -7.09
CA ILE A 171 18.36 -9.73 -6.48
C ILE A 171 18.33 -8.22 -6.25
N ILE A 172 18.51 -7.82 -5.00
CA ILE A 172 18.50 -6.42 -4.58
C ILE A 172 19.79 -6.07 -3.88
N PHE A 173 20.08 -4.78 -3.72
CA PHE A 173 21.18 -4.33 -2.90
C PHE A 173 20.71 -4.11 -1.46
N ASN A 174 21.46 -4.63 -0.49
CA ASN A 174 21.25 -4.30 0.92
C ASN A 174 21.78 -2.89 1.26
N ALA A 175 21.69 -2.50 2.54
CA ALA A 175 22.17 -1.19 3.01
C ALA A 175 23.67 -0.98 2.80
N GLN A 176 24.45 -2.05 2.73
CA GLN A 176 25.90 -2.04 2.44
C GLN A 176 26.21 -2.09 0.94
N ASN A 177 25.18 -1.98 0.09
CA ASN A 177 25.28 -2.06 -1.36
C ASN A 177 25.83 -3.40 -1.88
N ILE A 178 25.49 -4.50 -1.19
CA ILE A 178 25.85 -5.88 -1.56
C ILE A 178 24.62 -6.60 -2.11
N GLU A 179 24.80 -7.40 -3.16
CA GLU A 179 23.72 -8.19 -3.77
C GLU A 179 23.18 -9.27 -2.80
N VAL A 180 21.89 -9.22 -2.51
CA VAL A 180 21.15 -10.18 -1.68
C VAL A 180 19.96 -10.77 -2.41
N PHE A 181 19.59 -11.99 -2.06
CA PHE A 181 18.35 -12.60 -2.56
C PHE A 181 17.12 -11.90 -1.97
N ASN A 182 16.13 -11.61 -2.80
CA ASN A 182 14.84 -11.03 -2.38
C ASN A 182 13.68 -12.06 -2.41
N PHE A 183 14.00 -13.34 -2.61
CA PHE A 183 13.02 -14.42 -2.71
C PHE A 183 13.53 -15.71 -2.07
N GLY A 184 12.60 -16.66 -1.89
CA GLY A 184 12.93 -18.03 -1.47
C GLY A 184 13.50 -18.16 -0.06
N LYS A 185 14.01 -19.35 0.25
CA LYS A 185 14.54 -19.72 1.58
C LYS A 185 15.76 -18.89 2.04
N TYR A 186 16.43 -18.22 1.10
CA TYR A 186 17.61 -17.39 1.37
C TYR A 186 17.35 -15.89 1.25
N LYS A 187 16.07 -15.48 1.26
CA LYS A 187 15.71 -14.06 1.24
C LYS A 187 16.45 -13.28 2.34
N GLY A 188 17.08 -12.17 1.95
CA GLY A 188 17.88 -11.30 2.80
C GLY A 188 19.36 -11.70 2.92
N MET A 189 19.76 -12.91 2.50
CA MET A 189 21.16 -13.35 2.52
C MET A 189 21.91 -12.87 1.28
N THR A 190 23.21 -12.61 1.43
CA THR A 190 24.08 -12.25 0.30
C THR A 190 24.16 -13.39 -0.71
N VAL A 191 24.22 -13.04 -1.99
CA VAL A 191 24.34 -14.04 -3.06
C VAL A 191 25.61 -14.87 -2.89
N GLU A 192 26.71 -14.22 -2.49
CA GLU A 192 28.01 -14.86 -2.30
C GLU A 192 27.99 -15.88 -1.16
N ASP A 193 27.43 -15.52 0.01
CA ASP A 193 27.32 -16.45 1.15
C ASP A 193 26.50 -17.68 0.80
N VAL A 194 25.39 -17.48 0.07
CA VAL A 194 24.53 -18.58 -0.37
C VAL A 194 25.27 -19.49 -1.35
N PHE A 195 26.07 -18.94 -2.26
CA PHE A 195 26.86 -19.74 -3.21
C PHE A 195 28.01 -20.51 -2.56
N VAL A 196 28.51 -20.07 -1.41
CA VAL A 196 29.47 -20.82 -0.59
C VAL A 196 28.75 -21.91 0.21
N LYS A 197 27.65 -21.55 0.87
CA LYS A 197 26.88 -22.41 1.78
C LYS A 197 26.12 -23.53 1.06
N ASP A 198 25.46 -23.22 -0.05
CA ASP A 198 24.67 -24.15 -0.87
C ASP A 198 25.15 -24.10 -2.33
N LYS A 199 26.22 -24.85 -2.60
CA LYS A 199 26.85 -24.90 -3.94
C LYS A 199 25.88 -25.34 -5.05
N GLY A 200 24.82 -26.07 -4.71
CA GLY A 200 23.80 -26.51 -5.66
C GLY A 200 22.79 -25.44 -6.02
N TYR A 201 22.65 -24.40 -5.19
CA TYR A 201 21.62 -23.37 -5.35
C TYR A 201 21.76 -22.58 -6.64
N TYR A 202 23.01 -22.23 -7.03
CA TYR A 202 23.28 -21.58 -8.31
C TYR A 202 22.80 -22.41 -9.50
N SER A 203 23.19 -23.70 -9.56
CA SER A 203 22.78 -24.61 -10.62
C SER A 203 21.26 -24.81 -10.63
N TRP A 204 20.62 -24.87 -9.47
CA TRP A 204 19.16 -24.93 -9.37
C TRP A 204 18.50 -23.70 -9.99
N ILE A 205 18.98 -22.48 -9.70
CA ILE A 205 18.45 -21.26 -10.31
C ILE A 205 18.63 -21.26 -11.83
N LEU A 206 19.81 -21.64 -12.32
CA LEU A 206 20.09 -21.69 -13.76
C LEU A 206 19.18 -22.66 -14.50
N ASN A 207 18.82 -23.78 -13.88
CA ASN A 207 17.93 -24.80 -14.45
C ASN A 207 16.45 -24.52 -14.21
N SER A 208 16.12 -23.59 -13.32
CA SER A 208 14.75 -23.19 -13.00
C SER A 208 14.24 -22.07 -13.90
N GLN A 209 12.93 -21.79 -13.81
CA GLN A 209 12.25 -20.74 -14.57
C GLN A 209 12.50 -19.34 -13.96
N PHE A 210 13.74 -18.85 -14.09
CA PHE A 210 14.10 -17.46 -13.77
C PHE A 210 14.37 -16.65 -15.04
N PRO A 211 14.12 -15.33 -15.02
CA PRO A 211 14.49 -14.44 -16.12
C PRO A 211 15.98 -14.55 -16.47
N LEU A 212 16.29 -14.53 -17.77
CA LEU A 212 17.68 -14.65 -18.24
C LEU A 212 18.58 -13.56 -17.67
N TYR A 213 18.06 -12.35 -17.45
CA TYR A 213 18.81 -11.26 -16.83
C TYR A 213 19.17 -11.56 -15.38
N THR A 214 18.25 -12.10 -14.58
CA THR A 214 18.53 -12.58 -13.22
C THR A 214 19.65 -13.64 -13.24
N LYS A 215 19.56 -14.61 -14.16
CA LYS A 215 20.59 -15.64 -14.32
C LYS A 215 21.95 -15.04 -14.68
N LYS A 216 21.98 -14.09 -15.63
CA LYS A 216 23.19 -13.35 -16.03
C LYS A 216 23.85 -12.65 -14.83
N VAL A 217 23.08 -11.89 -14.04
CA VAL A 217 23.58 -11.20 -12.84
C VAL A 217 24.20 -12.19 -11.85
N LEU A 218 23.52 -13.29 -11.58
CA LEU A 218 24.03 -14.33 -10.67
C LEU A 218 25.32 -15.00 -11.21
N THR A 219 25.41 -15.24 -12.52
CA THR A 219 26.63 -15.74 -13.16
C THR A 219 27.78 -14.74 -13.03
N GLU A 220 27.52 -13.45 -13.24
CA GLU A 220 28.54 -12.40 -13.06
C GLU A 220 29.07 -12.37 -11.63
N ILE A 221 28.18 -12.42 -10.62
CA ILE A 221 28.57 -12.54 -9.21
C ILE A 221 29.44 -13.77 -8.99
N LYS A 222 29.02 -14.94 -9.50
CA LYS A 222 29.78 -16.19 -9.35
C LYS A 222 31.17 -16.11 -9.97
N LEU A 223 31.31 -15.46 -11.13
CA LEU A 223 32.60 -15.27 -11.78
C LEU A 223 33.51 -14.28 -11.02
N ARG A 224 32.94 -13.24 -10.38
CA ARG A 224 33.71 -12.33 -9.51
C ARG A 224 34.29 -13.04 -8.30
N MET A 225 33.56 -13.99 -7.71
CA MET A 225 34.04 -14.78 -6.57
C MET A 225 35.22 -15.70 -6.90
N ASN A 226 35.44 -16.03 -8.18
CA ASN A 226 36.50 -16.93 -8.62
C ASN A 226 37.76 -16.19 -9.10
N LYS A 227 37.79 -14.85 -9.02
CA LYS A 227 38.95 -14.00 -9.29
C LYS A 227 39.64 -13.64 -7.99
#